data_AF-A0A958RVK0-F1
#
_entry.id   AF-A0A958RVK0-F1
#
_cell.length_a   1.000
_cell.length_b   1.000
_cell.length_c   1.000
_cell.angle_alpha   90.00
_cell.angle_beta   90.00
_cell.angle_gamma   90.00
#
_symmetry.space_group_name_H-M   'P 1'
#
loop_
_entity.id
_entity.type
_entity.pdbx_description
1 polymer ?
#
loop_
_entity_poly.entity_id
_entity_poly.type
_entity_poly.pdbx_seq_one_letter_code
_entity_poly.pdbx_strand_id
1 'polypeptide(L)'
;MDRLRKLIDFLSPYLKNWYVVTSLVFCIWMLVFDRHNLISQVRERRKLNQLKEDQAYFTKENEANRVRMKELMSDPENLEKFAREQYLMKKDNEDVFVIVEE
;
A
#
# COMPACT_ATOMS: atom_id res chain seq x y z
N MET A 1 39.06 -8.99 15.62
CA MET A 1 38.98 -9.83 16.83
C MET A 1 39.28 -9.05 18.11
N ASP A 2 40.24 -8.11 18.09
CA ASP A 2 40.67 -7.37 19.29
C ASP A 2 39.62 -6.42 19.87
N ARG A 3 38.78 -5.80 19.03
CA ARG A 3 37.69 -4.93 19.52
C ARG A 3 36.62 -5.71 20.27
N LEU A 4 36.37 -6.95 19.86
CA LEU A 4 35.40 -7.85 20.51
C LEU A 4 35.91 -8.28 21.88
N ARG A 5 37.21 -8.63 21.98
CA ARG A 5 37.84 -9.01 23.24
C ARG A 5 37.84 -7.86 24.26
N LYS A 6 38.19 -6.64 23.83
CA LYS A 6 38.15 -5.46 24.71
C LYS A 6 36.75 -5.18 25.28
N LEU A 7 35.70 -5.38 24.48
CA LEU A 7 34.31 -5.25 24.93
C LEU A 7 33.96 -6.33 25.97
N ILE A 8 34.36 -7.59 25.72
CA ILE A 8 34.10 -8.70 26.63
C ILE A 8 34.85 -8.50 27.96
N ASP A 9 36.11 -8.09 27.92
CA ASP A 9 36.94 -7.85 29.11
C ASP A 9 36.40 -6.67 29.94
N PHE A 10 35.88 -5.64 29.27
CA PHE A 10 35.23 -4.50 29.93
C PHE A 10 33.89 -4.87 30.60
N LEU A 11 33.12 -5.78 29.99
CA LEU A 11 31.81 -6.22 30.49
C LEU A 11 31.89 -7.36 31.52
N SER A 12 33.00 -8.11 31.55
CA SER A 12 33.28 -9.22 32.46
C SER A 12 32.98 -8.96 33.95
N PRO A 13 33.38 -7.83 34.57
CA PRO A 13 33.08 -7.57 35.99
C PRO A 13 31.58 -7.37 36.25
N TYR A 14 30.83 -6.82 35.29
CA TYR A 14 29.39 -6.61 35.41
C TYR A 14 28.58 -7.89 35.19
N LEU A 15 29.06 -8.77 34.30
CA LEU A 15 28.45 -10.07 34.00
C LEU A 15 28.60 -11.11 35.13
N LYS A 16 29.47 -10.87 36.13
CA LYS A 16 29.59 -11.73 37.32
C LYS A 16 28.43 -11.57 38.29
N ASN A 17 27.70 -10.45 38.23
CA ASN A 17 26.55 -10.23 39.09
C ASN A 17 25.28 -10.82 38.45
N TRP A 18 24.72 -11.86 39.08
CA TRP A 18 23.51 -12.53 38.60
C TRP A 18 22.32 -11.57 38.42
N TYR A 19 22.19 -10.54 39.26
CA TYR A 19 21.14 -9.51 39.14
C TYR A 19 21.31 -8.65 37.88
N VAL A 20 22.55 -8.37 37.46
CA VAL A 20 22.82 -7.60 36.25
C VAL A 20 22.53 -8.44 35.02
N VAL A 21 22.90 -9.71 35.03
CA VAL A 21 22.62 -10.64 33.92
C VAL A 21 21.12 -10.87 33.76
N THR A 22 20.38 -11.13 34.85
CA THR A 22 18.93 -11.32 34.77
C THR A 22 18.21 -10.05 34.33
N SER A 23 18.63 -8.88 34.82
CA SER A 23 18.10 -7.58 34.37
C SER A 23 18.40 -7.31 32.90
N LEU A 24 19.61 -7.61 32.42
CA LEU A 24 19.98 -7.45 31.01
C LEU A 24 19.14 -8.38 30.11
N VAL A 25 18.98 -9.65 30.49
CA VAL A 25 18.14 -10.61 29.76
C VAL A 25 16.69 -10.16 29.77
N PHE A 26 16.18 -9.66 30.89
CA PHE A 26 14.84 -9.11 31.01
C PHE A 26 14.66 -7.87 30.12
N CYS A 27 15.62 -6.95 30.08
CA CYS A 27 15.60 -5.80 29.18
C CYS A 27 15.62 -6.22 27.71
N ILE A 28 16.48 -7.16 27.32
CA ILE A 28 16.51 -7.70 25.96
C ILE A 28 15.17 -8.37 25.63
N TRP A 29 14.60 -9.13 26.56
CA TRP A 29 13.29 -9.76 26.41
C TRP A 29 12.19 -8.74 26.19
N MET A 30 12.14 -7.69 27.02
CA MET A 30 11.20 -6.58 26.87
C MET A 30 11.41 -5.82 25.56
N LEU A 31 12.62 -5.72 25.03
CA LEU A 31 12.88 -5.03 23.76
C LEU A 31 12.51 -5.88 22.52
N VAL A 32 12.65 -7.21 22.60
CA VAL A 32 12.45 -8.11 21.46
C VAL A 32 11.05 -8.74 21.42
N PHE A 33 10.51 -9.14 22.57
CA PHE A 33 9.24 -9.87 22.69
C PHE A 33 8.05 -9.00 23.07
N ASP A 34 8.26 -7.73 23.40
CA ASP A 34 7.14 -6.82 23.64
C ASP A 34 6.37 -6.51 22.35
N ARG A 35 5.09 -6.16 22.51
CA ARG A 35 4.12 -5.97 21.40
C ARG A 35 4.51 -4.87 20.43
N HIS A 36 5.45 -3.99 20.80
CA HIS A 36 6.01 -2.94 19.95
C HIS A 36 7.31 -3.35 19.22
N ASN A 37 7.43 -4.62 18.82
CA ASN A 37 8.54 -5.08 18.00
C ASN A 37 8.72 -4.22 16.73
N LEU A 38 9.98 -3.90 16.40
CA LEU A 38 10.38 -3.10 15.24
C LEU A 38 9.80 -3.64 13.92
N ILE A 39 9.67 -4.97 13.82
CA ILE A 39 9.08 -5.64 12.64
C ILE A 39 7.64 -5.20 12.43
N SER A 40 6.85 -5.13 13.50
CA SER A 40 5.46 -4.68 13.44
C SER A 40 5.39 -3.21 13.03
N GLN A 41 6.24 -2.35 13.57
CA GLN A 41 6.28 -0.93 13.19
C GLN A 41 6.62 -0.72 11.71
N VAL A 42 7.56 -1.49 11.15
CA VAL A 42 7.89 -1.43 9.72
C VAL A 42 6.70 -1.90 8.88
N ARG A 43 6.02 -2.97 9.29
CA ARG A 43 4.83 -3.48 8.60
C ARG A 43 3.71 -2.44 8.58
N GLU A 44 3.41 -1.83 9.73
CA GLU A 44 2.37 -0.81 9.82
C GLU A 44 2.72 0.44 8.99
N ARG A 45 3.99 0.86 8.98
CA ARG A 45 4.44 1.97 8.12
C ARG A 45 4.27 1.65 6.63
N ARG A 46 4.60 0.43 6.21
CA ARG A 46 4.38 -0.01 4.81
C ARG A 46 2.89 -0.02 4.47
N LYS A 47 2.06 -0.57 5.35
CA LYS A 47 0.60 -0.60 5.18
C LYS A 47 0.02 0.81 5.10
N LEU A 48 0.49 1.72 5.94
CA LEU A 48 0.08 3.12 5.92
C LEU A 48 0.46 3.82 4.61
N ASN A 49 1.66 3.57 4.09
CA ASN A 49 2.07 4.14 2.80
C ASN A 49 1.24 3.56 1.65
N GLN A 50 0.99 2.24 1.65
CA GLN A 50 0.14 1.60 0.64
C GLN A 50 -1.27 2.18 0.65
N LEU A 51 -1.88 2.34 1.83
CA LEU A 51 -3.21 2.95 1.94
C LEU A 51 -3.26 4.39 1.44
N LYS A 52 -2.17 5.17 1.61
CA LYS A 52 -2.07 6.52 1.06
C LYS A 52 -1.95 6.52 -0.45
N GLU A 53 -1.18 5.60 -1.02
CA GLU A 53 -1.08 5.42 -2.47
C GLU A 53 -2.43 5.02 -3.06
N ASP A 54 -3.12 4.05 -2.46
CA ASP A 54 -4.47 3.63 -2.85
C ASP A 54 -5.45 4.81 -2.78
N GLN A 55 -5.42 5.59 -1.69
CA GLN A 55 -6.26 6.78 -1.53
C GLN A 55 -6.01 7.80 -2.65
N ALA A 56 -4.74 8.10 -2.96
CA ALA A 56 -4.39 9.04 -4.01
C ALA A 56 -4.86 8.54 -5.39
N TYR A 57 -4.68 7.25 -5.67
CA TYR A 57 -5.13 6.61 -6.90
C TYR A 57 -6.65 6.73 -7.07
N PHE A 58 -7.42 6.29 -6.09
CA PHE A 58 -8.89 6.32 -6.18
C PHE A 58 -9.45 7.74 -6.20
N THR A 59 -8.80 8.69 -5.52
CA THR A 59 -9.22 10.10 -5.58
C THR A 59 -9.08 10.66 -6.99
N LYS A 60 -7.94 10.40 -7.65
CA LYS A 60 -7.69 10.81 -9.03
C LYS A 60 -8.66 10.13 -10.01
N GLU A 61 -8.86 8.82 -9.85
CA GLU A 61 -9.76 8.04 -10.69
C GLU A 61 -11.22 8.51 -10.55
N ASN A 62 -11.64 8.84 -9.32
CA ASN A 62 -12.97 9.39 -9.07
C ASN A 62 -13.15 10.76 -9.73
N GLU A 63 -12.17 11.65 -9.66
CA GLU A 63 -12.22 12.94 -10.32
C GLU A 63 -12.34 12.79 -11.85
N ALA A 64 -11.52 11.94 -12.46
CA ALA A 64 -11.59 11.63 -13.89
C ALA A 64 -12.95 11.06 -14.29
N ASN A 65 -13.49 10.12 -13.51
CA ASN A 65 -14.80 9.51 -13.77
C ASN A 65 -15.95 10.50 -13.58
N ARG A 66 -15.85 11.45 -12.64
CA ARG A 66 -16.84 12.52 -12.50
C ARG A 66 -16.87 13.44 -13.71
N VAL A 67 -15.71 13.76 -14.27
CA VAL A 67 -15.62 14.55 -15.51
C VAL A 67 -16.24 13.78 -16.68
N ARG A 68 -15.85 12.52 -16.88
CA ARG A 68 -16.45 11.66 -17.92
C ARG A 68 -17.96 11.51 -17.77
N MET A 69 -18.45 11.30 -16.55
CA MET A 69 -19.88 11.22 -16.27
C MET A 69 -20.60 12.52 -16.62
N LYS A 70 -19.99 13.67 -16.31
CA LYS A 70 -20.56 14.97 -16.66
C LYS A 70 -20.62 15.16 -18.18
N GLU A 71 -19.57 14.79 -18.91
CA GLU A 71 -19.55 14.83 -20.37
C GLU A 71 -20.63 13.92 -20.97
N LEU A 72 -20.73 12.70 -20.47
CA LEU A 72 -21.73 11.71 -20.90
C LEU A 72 -23.17 12.19 -20.67
N MET A 73 -23.43 12.86 -19.55
CA MET A 73 -24.76 13.35 -19.16
C MET A 73 -25.08 14.75 -19.70
N SER A 74 -24.08 15.47 -20.23
CA SER A 74 -24.25 16.85 -20.69
C SER A 74 -24.99 16.96 -22.03
N ASP A 75 -24.85 15.96 -22.89
CA ASP A 75 -25.43 15.98 -24.23
C ASP A 75 -25.91 14.57 -24.63
N PRO A 76 -27.19 14.41 -25.04
CA PRO A 76 -27.71 13.17 -25.62
C PRO A 76 -26.87 12.62 -26.77
N GLU A 77 -26.25 13.48 -27.58
CA GLU A 77 -25.40 13.07 -28.71
C GLU A 77 -24.11 12.40 -28.24
N ASN A 78 -23.48 12.92 -27.17
CA ASN A 78 -22.30 12.31 -26.56
C ASN A 78 -22.62 10.95 -25.93
N LEU A 79 -23.80 10.82 -25.31
CA LEU A 79 -24.27 9.55 -24.76
C LEU A 79 -24.52 8.51 -25.86
N GLU A 80 -25.19 8.90 -26.96
CA GLU A 80 -25.44 8.01 -28.10
C GLU A 80 -24.12 7.56 -28.75
N LYS A 81 -23.18 8.50 -28.95
CA LYS A 81 -21.85 8.19 -29.48
C LYS A 81 -21.09 7.20 -28.61
N PHE A 82 -21.04 7.43 -27.29
CA PHE A 82 -20.38 6.52 -26.34
C PHE A 82 -21.02 5.12 -26.35
N ALA A 83 -22.35 5.03 -26.37
CA ALA A 83 -23.06 3.76 -26.44
C ALA A 83 -22.76 2.99 -27.74
N ARG A 84 -22.65 3.69 -28.86
CA ARG A 84 -22.29 3.11 -30.18
C ARG A 84 -20.83 2.68 -30.25
N GLU A 85 -19.90 3.50 -29.78
CA GLU A 85 -18.46 3.21 -29.91
C GLU A 85 -17.96 2.19 -28.88
N GLN A 86 -18.40 2.27 -27.63
CA GLN A 86 -17.90 1.40 -26.56
C GLN A 86 -18.69 0.11 -26.41
N TYR A 87 -20.00 0.15 -26.67
CA TYR A 87 -20.91 -0.97 -26.43
C TYR A 87 -21.58 -1.50 -27.71
N LEU A 88 -21.28 -0.91 -28.88
CA LEU A 88 -21.86 -1.29 -30.18
C LEU A 88 -23.40 -1.31 -30.14
N MET A 89 -24.01 -0.43 -29.34
CA MET A 89 -25.46 -0.36 -29.20
C MET A 89 -26.10 0.16 -30.50
N LYS A 90 -27.28 -0.39 -30.83
CA LYS A 90 -28.09 -0.02 -31.99
C LYS A 90 -29.54 0.20 -31.59
N LYS A 91 -30.28 0.98 -32.38
CA LYS A 91 -31.75 1.09 -32.23
C LYS A 91 -32.41 -0.13 -32.89
N ASP A 92 -33.62 -0.49 -32.43
CA ASP A 92 -34.33 -1.67 -32.93
C ASP A 92 -34.60 -1.63 -34.45
N ASN A 93 -34.68 -0.42 -35.01
CA ASN A 93 -34.91 -0.16 -36.43
C ASN A 93 -33.61 0.12 -37.22
N GLU A 94 -32.44 -0.25 -36.70
CA GLU A 94 -31.14 0.01 -37.31
C GLU A 94 -30.27 -1.26 -37.38
N ASP A 95 -29.48 -1.38 -38.45
CA ASP A 95 -28.47 -2.43 -38.62
C ASP A 95 -27.06 -1.83 -38.60
N VAL A 96 -26.20 -2.36 -37.73
CA VAL A 96 -24.82 -1.89 -37.54
C VAL A 96 -23.86 -2.86 -38.20
N PHE A 97 -23.00 -2.34 -39.08
CA PHE A 97 -21.95 -3.11 -39.76
C PHE A 97 -20.59 -2.73 -39.19
N VAL A 98 -19.83 -3.72 -38.71
CA VAL A 98 -18.43 -3.52 -38.27
C VAL A 98 -17.53 -4.02 -39.38
N ILE A 99 -16.74 -3.12 -39.97
CA ILE A 99 -15.79 -3.46 -41.04
C ILE A 99 -14.48 -3.86 -40.35
N VAL A 100 -14.03 -5.09 -40.57
CA VAL A 100 -12.74 -5.58 -40.10
C VAL A 100 -11.84 -5.68 -41.33
N GLU A 101 -10.67 -5.04 -41.28
CA GLU A 101 -9.64 -5.23 -42.30
C GLU A 101 -9.01 -6.63 -42.12
N GLU A 102 -8.99 -7.43 -43.18
CA GLU A 102 -8.37 -8.77 -43.23
C GLU A 102 -6.83 -8.70 -43.27
#